data_AF-A0A6L4B205-F1
#
_entry.id   AF-A0A6L4B205-F1
#
_cell.length_a   1.000
_cell.length_b   1.000
_cell.length_c   1.000
_cell.angle_alpha   90.00
_cell.angle_beta   90.00
_cell.angle_gamma   90.00
#
_symmetry.space_group_name_H-M   'P 1'
#
loop_
_entity.id
_entity.type
_entity.pdbx_description
1 polymer ?
#
loop_
_entity_poly.entity_id
_entity_poly.type
_entity_poly.pdbx_seq_one_letter_code
_entity_poly.pdbx_strand_id
1 'polypeptide(L)'
;MNRSSSTSLPPLPGTPLSGLAPAPIPVQETHLEDSILRLAPEIHGAACPPPAPGPGARPMTDVWHTTTGVRTRVRGTALHAALAWQGHFLLLMDDDSAPQGRLHLHLVSREFRVLDSASLATAGAYRQPGPLVLSHPNQIVFCFPSGGTVWRISLFHTFRLRLPRLSEPADVQRHFSWRRHFAVARID
;
A
#
# COMPACT_ATOMS: atom_id res chain seq x y z
N MET A 1 -32.51 75.06 -16.03
CA MET A 1 -33.30 73.81 -15.93
C MET A 1 -32.37 72.69 -15.46
N ASN A 2 -32.66 72.08 -14.29
CA ASN A 2 -32.37 70.70 -13.83
C ASN A 2 -30.95 70.10 -14.04
N ARG A 3 -30.28 69.38 -13.13
CA ARG A 3 -30.64 68.64 -11.90
C ARG A 3 -29.35 68.13 -11.23
N SER A 4 -29.41 67.95 -9.90
CA SER A 4 -28.96 66.80 -9.09
C SER A 4 -27.51 66.30 -9.07
N SER A 5 -27.04 66.21 -7.82
CA SER A 5 -25.89 65.50 -7.25
C SER A 5 -25.77 64.03 -7.67
N SER A 6 -24.55 63.49 -7.69
CA SER A 6 -24.27 62.15 -7.12
C SER A 6 -22.77 61.85 -6.95
N THR A 7 -22.51 61.31 -5.77
CA THR A 7 -21.25 60.82 -5.18
C THR A 7 -20.66 59.64 -5.95
N SER A 8 -19.34 59.59 -6.00
CA SER A 8 -18.52 58.54 -6.63
C SER A 8 -18.57 57.21 -5.88
N LEU A 9 -18.82 56.11 -6.60
CA LEU A 9 -18.57 54.72 -6.19
C LEU A 9 -17.66 54.08 -7.25
N PRO A 10 -16.61 53.32 -6.87
CA PRO A 10 -15.76 52.65 -7.85
C PRO A 10 -16.47 51.44 -8.49
N PRO A 11 -16.19 51.12 -9.76
CA PRO A 11 -16.81 50.00 -10.45
C PRO A 11 -16.25 48.65 -10.01
N LEU A 12 -17.16 47.69 -9.83
CA LEU A 12 -16.93 46.26 -9.79
C LEU A 12 -16.37 45.78 -11.16
N PRO A 13 -15.37 44.89 -11.21
CA PRO A 13 -15.08 44.14 -12.42
C PRO A 13 -16.05 42.96 -12.54
N GLY A 14 -16.76 42.95 -13.68
CA GLY A 14 -17.68 41.89 -14.10
C GLY A 14 -16.98 40.57 -14.44
N THR A 15 -17.76 39.51 -14.27
CA THR A 15 -17.54 38.10 -14.60
C THR A 15 -17.33 37.86 -16.11
N PRO A 16 -16.66 36.78 -16.52
CA PRO A 16 -17.36 35.49 -16.60
C PRO A 16 -16.59 34.28 -16.05
N LEU A 17 -17.33 33.46 -15.30
CA LEU A 17 -17.05 32.05 -15.06
C LEU A 17 -16.86 31.34 -16.41
N SER A 18 -15.65 30.85 -16.69
CA SER A 18 -15.42 29.82 -17.68
C SER A 18 -14.42 28.84 -17.12
N GLY A 19 -14.76 27.56 -17.25
CA GLY A 19 -14.18 26.45 -16.52
C GLY A 19 -12.67 26.36 -16.65
N LEU A 20 -12.00 26.33 -15.50
CA LEU A 20 -10.79 25.53 -15.36
C LEU A 20 -11.22 24.20 -14.76
N ALA A 21 -11.07 23.12 -15.52
CA ALA A 21 -10.94 21.79 -14.94
C ALA A 21 -9.85 21.84 -13.85
N PRO A 22 -10.01 21.12 -12.73
CA PRO A 22 -8.95 21.05 -11.73
C PRO A 22 -7.68 20.55 -12.44
N ALA A 23 -6.63 21.37 -12.39
CA ALA A 23 -5.32 20.97 -12.87
C ALA A 23 -4.92 19.66 -12.16
N PRO A 24 -4.32 18.69 -12.88
CA PRO A 24 -3.81 17.49 -12.25
C PRO A 24 -2.83 17.92 -11.15
N ILE A 25 -3.10 17.46 -9.92
CA ILE A 25 -2.23 17.68 -8.77
C ILE A 25 -0.83 17.18 -9.19
N PRO A 26 0.21 18.03 -9.19
CA PRO A 26 1.55 17.55 -9.45
C PRO A 26 1.95 16.60 -8.33
N VAL A 27 2.22 15.34 -8.70
CA VAL A 27 2.92 14.40 -7.83
C VAL A 27 4.28 15.03 -7.56
N GLN A 28 4.51 15.46 -6.32
CA GLN A 28 5.80 15.99 -5.91
C GLN A 28 6.80 14.83 -5.85
N GLU A 29 7.48 14.57 -6.97
CA GLU A 29 8.67 13.72 -7.11
C GLU A 29 9.93 14.36 -6.49
N THR A 30 9.78 15.19 -5.46
CA THR A 30 10.91 15.94 -4.90
C THR A 30 11.55 15.19 -3.73
N HIS A 31 11.99 13.94 -3.94
CA HIS A 31 13.14 13.25 -3.28
C HIS A 31 13.26 11.75 -3.67
N LEU A 32 12.91 11.35 -4.91
CA LEU A 32 12.82 9.92 -5.27
C LEU A 32 14.10 9.31 -5.85
N GLU A 33 15.11 10.11 -6.21
CA GLU A 33 16.22 9.63 -7.06
C GLU A 33 17.15 8.59 -6.41
N ASP A 34 17.20 8.54 -5.07
CA ASP A 34 17.95 7.50 -4.33
C ASP A 34 17.05 6.37 -3.77
N SER A 35 15.74 6.40 -4.05
CA SER A 35 14.84 5.37 -3.58
C SER A 35 14.97 4.11 -4.45
N ILE A 36 15.68 3.11 -3.93
CA ILE A 36 15.76 1.78 -4.57
C ILE A 36 14.39 1.08 -4.57
N LEU A 37 13.45 1.58 -3.77
CA LEU A 37 12.09 1.10 -3.71
C LEU A 37 11.24 1.75 -4.80
N ARG A 38 10.62 0.91 -5.63
CA ARG A 38 9.78 1.33 -6.75
C ARG A 38 8.57 0.41 -6.91
N LEU A 39 7.53 0.89 -7.58
CA LEU A 39 6.44 0.03 -8.04
C LEU A 39 6.98 -1.02 -9.03
N ALA A 40 6.44 -2.23 -8.94
CA ALA A 40 6.82 -3.36 -9.79
C ALA A 40 5.59 -3.83 -10.61
N PRO A 41 5.16 -3.05 -11.63
CA PRO A 41 4.01 -3.41 -12.46
C PRO A 41 4.23 -4.71 -13.26
N GLU A 42 5.46 -5.18 -13.38
CA GLU A 42 5.80 -6.48 -13.97
C GLU A 42 5.33 -7.68 -13.13
N ILE A 43 4.93 -7.46 -11.87
CA ILE A 43 4.44 -8.49 -10.96
C ILE A 43 2.92 -8.55 -11.05
N HIS A 44 2.40 -9.72 -11.41
CA HIS A 44 0.97 -9.96 -11.59
C HIS A 44 0.50 -11.05 -10.64
N GLY A 45 -0.78 -10.99 -10.27
CA GLY A 45 -1.43 -12.00 -9.45
C GLY A 45 -2.75 -12.46 -10.06
N ALA A 46 -3.05 -13.74 -9.92
CA ALA A 46 -4.36 -14.31 -10.22
C ALA A 46 -4.79 -15.20 -9.05
N ALA A 47 -6.04 -15.03 -8.63
CA ALA A 47 -6.63 -15.89 -7.62
C ALA A 47 -6.51 -17.36 -8.06
N CYS A 48 -5.99 -18.20 -7.19
CA CYS A 48 -6.09 -19.63 -7.44
C CYS A 48 -7.57 -20.01 -7.43
N PRO A 49 -8.00 -20.95 -8.28
CA PRO A 49 -9.33 -21.53 -8.14
C PRO A 49 -9.52 -21.98 -6.68
N PRO A 50 -10.69 -21.73 -6.09
CA PRO A 50 -10.91 -22.03 -4.69
C PRO A 50 -10.58 -23.51 -4.45
N PRO A 51 -9.78 -23.84 -3.43
CA PRO A 51 -9.62 -25.24 -3.05
C PRO A 51 -11.00 -25.83 -2.77
N ALA A 52 -11.15 -27.15 -2.96
CA ALA A 52 -12.40 -27.85 -2.66
C ALA A 52 -12.95 -27.40 -1.29
N PRO A 53 -14.26 -27.13 -1.16
CA PRO A 53 -14.83 -26.56 0.04
C PRO A 53 -14.50 -27.46 1.24
N GLY A 54 -13.67 -26.93 2.14
CA GLY A 54 -13.22 -27.61 3.34
C GLY A 54 -13.00 -26.58 4.46
N PRO A 55 -13.29 -26.94 5.72
CA PRO A 55 -13.08 -26.04 6.84
C PRO A 55 -11.60 -25.64 6.92
N GLY A 56 -11.32 -24.33 6.80
CA GLY A 56 -9.96 -23.79 6.89
C GLY A 56 -9.23 -23.51 5.57
N ALA A 57 -9.89 -23.71 4.42
CA ALA A 57 -9.39 -23.24 3.14
C ALA A 57 -9.13 -21.72 3.17
N ARG A 58 -7.86 -21.32 3.02
CA ARG A 58 -7.45 -19.91 2.97
C ARG A 58 -7.27 -19.49 1.51
N PRO A 59 -7.73 -18.29 1.10
CA PRO A 59 -7.55 -17.82 -0.26
C PRO A 59 -6.06 -17.68 -0.57
N MET A 60 -5.68 -18.20 -1.73
CA MET A 60 -4.32 -18.18 -2.27
C MET A 60 -4.33 -17.44 -3.60
N THR A 61 -3.26 -16.71 -3.88
CA THR A 61 -3.02 -16.07 -5.18
C THR A 61 -1.72 -16.64 -5.76
N ASP A 62 -1.77 -17.08 -7.01
CA ASP A 62 -0.55 -17.33 -7.79
C ASP A 62 -0.03 -15.97 -8.27
N VAL A 63 1.20 -15.63 -7.90
CA VAL A 63 1.88 -14.38 -8.26
C VAL A 63 3.08 -14.72 -9.13
N TRP A 64 3.27 -14.00 -10.23
CA TRP A 64 4.36 -14.24 -11.17
C TRP A 64 4.96 -12.95 -11.71
N HIS A 65 6.22 -13.06 -12.15
CA HIS A 65 6.89 -12.01 -12.91
C HIS A 65 6.61 -12.24 -14.40
N THR A 66 6.09 -11.23 -15.10
CA THR A 66 5.69 -11.38 -16.52
C THR A 66 6.87 -11.66 -17.45
N THR A 67 8.00 -10.98 -17.24
CA THR A 67 9.19 -11.16 -18.08
C THR A 67 9.89 -12.51 -17.90
N THR A 68 10.03 -13.00 -16.66
CA THR A 68 10.80 -14.22 -16.37
C THR A 68 9.92 -15.47 -16.27
N GLY A 69 8.61 -15.31 -16.07
CA GLY A 69 7.66 -16.41 -15.88
C GLY A 69 7.76 -17.12 -14.52
N VAL A 70 8.70 -16.72 -13.66
CA VAL A 70 8.87 -17.32 -12.33
C VAL A 70 7.65 -16.96 -11.48
N ARG A 71 7.13 -17.94 -10.74
CA ARG A 71 5.89 -17.84 -9.98
C ARG A 71 6.01 -18.37 -8.56
N THR A 72 5.15 -17.88 -7.69
CA THR A 72 4.97 -18.38 -6.33
C THR A 72 3.53 -18.25 -5.90
N ARG A 73 3.17 -18.96 -4.83
CA ARG A 73 1.82 -18.92 -4.27
C ARG A 73 1.89 -18.26 -2.91
N VAL A 74 1.09 -17.21 -2.74
CA VAL A 74 1.03 -16.44 -1.49
C VAL A 74 -0.40 -16.34 -0.98
N ARG A 75 -0.54 -15.94 0.27
CA ARG A 75 -1.84 -15.79 0.90
C ARG A 75 -2.48 -14.47 0.51
N GLY A 76 -3.78 -14.51 0.25
CA GLY A 76 -4.57 -13.35 -0.15
C GLY A 76 -5.55 -13.71 -1.24
N THR A 77 -6.51 -12.83 -1.47
CA THR A 77 -7.51 -12.95 -2.54
C THR A 77 -7.03 -12.24 -3.80
N ALA A 78 -6.39 -11.08 -3.67
CA ALA A 78 -5.93 -10.27 -4.79
C ALA A 78 -4.62 -9.53 -4.48
N LEU A 79 -3.77 -9.34 -5.50
CA LEU A 79 -2.59 -8.50 -5.41
C LEU A 79 -3.03 -7.03 -5.48
N HIS A 80 -2.83 -6.29 -4.39
CA HIS A 80 -3.09 -4.87 -4.32
C HIS A 80 -1.97 -4.07 -4.98
N ALA A 81 -0.74 -4.35 -4.57
CA ALA A 81 0.46 -3.70 -5.09
C ALA A 81 1.68 -4.60 -4.94
N ALA A 82 2.64 -4.40 -5.83
CA ALA A 82 3.97 -4.99 -5.74
C ALA A 82 5.03 -3.90 -5.80
N LEU A 83 6.05 -4.05 -4.96
CA LEU A 83 7.15 -3.09 -4.84
C LEU A 83 8.47 -3.83 -4.98
N ALA A 84 9.32 -3.39 -5.91
CA ALA A 84 10.67 -3.91 -6.07
C ALA A 84 11.62 -3.17 -5.13
N TRP A 85 12.50 -3.92 -4.47
CA TRP A 85 13.51 -3.37 -3.56
C TRP A 85 14.74 -4.29 -3.47
N GLN A 86 15.90 -3.80 -3.91
CA GLN A 86 17.20 -4.50 -3.81
C GLN A 86 17.15 -5.98 -4.26
N GLY A 87 16.49 -6.26 -5.39
CA GLY A 87 16.35 -7.61 -5.94
C GLY A 87 15.27 -8.48 -5.27
N HIS A 88 14.51 -7.93 -4.33
CA HIS A 88 13.35 -8.55 -3.70
C HIS A 88 12.06 -7.86 -4.17
N PHE A 89 10.92 -8.51 -3.94
CA PHE A 89 9.62 -7.89 -4.12
C PHE A 89 8.82 -7.96 -2.82
N LEU A 90 8.26 -6.84 -2.40
CA LEU A 90 7.24 -6.78 -1.36
C LEU A 90 5.87 -6.79 -2.03
N LEU A 91 5.07 -7.79 -1.68
CA LEU A 91 3.70 -7.98 -2.17
C LEU A 91 2.71 -7.56 -1.08
N LEU A 92 1.78 -6.70 -1.45
CA LEU A 92 0.63 -6.31 -0.65
C LEU A 92 -0.58 -7.04 -1.22
N MET A 93 -1.15 -7.96 -0.45
CA MET A 93 -2.28 -8.78 -0.87
C MET A 93 -3.49 -8.45 0.00
N ASP A 94 -4.60 -8.10 -0.64
CA ASP A 94 -5.86 -7.96 0.07
C ASP A 94 -6.45 -9.35 0.37
N ASP A 95 -7.21 -9.47 1.45
CA ASP A 95 -8.00 -10.64 1.82
C ASP A 95 -9.45 -10.21 2.05
N ASP A 96 -10.23 -10.23 0.97
CA ASP A 96 -11.67 -9.88 0.94
C ASP A 96 -12.55 -10.96 1.60
N SER A 97 -11.97 -12.11 1.97
CA SER A 97 -12.71 -13.15 2.71
C SER A 97 -12.85 -12.83 4.21
N ALA A 98 -12.03 -11.90 4.72
CA ALA A 98 -12.06 -11.52 6.13
C ALA A 98 -13.07 -10.37 6.35
N PRO A 99 -14.05 -10.51 7.25
CA PRO A 99 -15.11 -9.49 7.45
C PRO A 99 -14.60 -8.14 7.97
N GLN A 100 -13.45 -8.14 8.66
CA GLN A 100 -12.79 -6.92 9.12
C GLN A 100 -11.80 -6.35 8.09
N GLY A 101 -11.62 -7.06 6.97
CA GLY A 101 -10.56 -6.82 6.01
C GLY A 101 -9.18 -7.18 6.58
N ARG A 102 -8.30 -7.70 5.72
CA ARG A 102 -6.94 -8.06 6.13
C ARG A 102 -5.99 -7.82 4.98
N LEU A 103 -4.83 -7.25 5.29
CA LEU A 103 -3.75 -7.04 4.34
C LEU A 103 -2.64 -8.04 4.65
N HIS A 104 -2.26 -8.88 3.69
CA HIS A 104 -1.08 -9.72 3.79
C HIS A 104 0.11 -9.04 3.13
N LEU A 105 1.24 -9.09 3.82
CA LEU A 105 2.52 -8.59 3.38
C LEU A 105 3.44 -9.78 3.17
N HIS A 106 3.95 -9.95 1.96
CA HIS A 106 4.89 -11.02 1.64
C HIS A 106 6.16 -10.44 1.02
N LEU A 107 7.31 -10.70 1.62
CA LEU A 107 8.58 -10.41 0.97
C LEU A 107 9.05 -11.67 0.23
N VAL A 108 9.32 -11.55 -1.06
CA VAL A 108 9.79 -12.63 -1.92
C VAL A 108 11.14 -12.28 -2.54
N SER A 109 11.99 -13.29 -2.70
CA SER A 109 13.27 -13.16 -3.41
C SER A 109 13.08 -13.01 -4.92
N ARG A 110 14.16 -12.73 -5.65
CA ARG A 110 14.16 -12.69 -7.12
C ARG A 110 13.71 -14.01 -7.75
N GLU A 111 14.00 -15.11 -7.08
CA GLU A 111 13.57 -16.47 -7.45
C GLU A 111 12.17 -16.81 -6.93
N PHE A 112 11.42 -15.79 -6.47
CA PHE A 112 10.03 -15.91 -6.00
C PHE A 112 9.86 -16.82 -4.79
N ARG A 113 10.92 -17.01 -3.98
CA ARG A 113 10.83 -17.69 -2.69
C ARG A 113 10.33 -16.73 -1.63
N VAL A 114 9.31 -17.12 -0.87
CA VAL A 114 8.79 -16.31 0.25
C VAL A 114 9.83 -16.29 1.37
N LEU A 115 10.37 -15.11 1.66
CA LEU A 115 11.38 -14.89 2.70
C LEU A 115 10.76 -14.49 4.04
N ASP A 116 9.67 -13.73 3.99
CA ASP A 116 8.99 -13.24 5.19
C ASP A 116 7.51 -12.97 4.89
N SER A 117 6.67 -13.06 5.91
CA SER A 117 5.24 -12.84 5.77
C SER A 117 4.61 -12.28 7.05
N ALA A 118 3.73 -11.31 6.87
CA ALA A 118 2.91 -10.72 7.91
C ALA A 118 1.49 -10.51 7.43
N SER A 119 0.57 -10.41 8.38
CA SER A 119 -0.81 -10.03 8.13
C SER A 119 -1.15 -8.88 9.05
N LEU A 120 -1.71 -7.83 8.49
CA LEU A 120 -2.23 -6.70 9.21
C LEU A 120 -3.75 -6.84 9.26
N ALA A 121 -4.30 -6.96 10.45
CA ALA A 121 -5.73 -7.00 10.71
C ALA A 121 -6.04 -5.87 11.68
N THR A 122 -6.87 -4.93 11.28
CA THR A 122 -7.27 -3.84 12.17
C THR A 122 -8.79 -3.68 12.17
N ALA A 123 -9.33 -3.07 13.21
CA ALA A 123 -10.75 -2.90 13.39
C ALA A 123 -11.30 -1.81 12.45
N GLY A 124 -12.27 -2.19 11.62
CA GLY A 124 -12.95 -1.30 10.67
C GLY A 124 -12.82 -1.82 9.25
N ALA A 125 -13.94 -2.02 8.57
CA ALA A 125 -14.03 -2.68 7.27
C ALA A 125 -13.04 -2.08 6.25
N TYR A 126 -11.93 -2.77 6.00
CA TYR A 126 -11.05 -2.45 4.89
C TYR A 126 -11.61 -3.02 3.62
N ARG A 127 -11.74 -2.17 2.59
CA ARG A 127 -11.79 -2.69 1.23
C ARG A 127 -10.40 -2.76 0.62
N GLN A 128 -9.55 -1.71 0.77
CA GLN A 128 -8.19 -1.66 0.21
C GLN A 128 -7.31 -0.63 0.96
N PRO A 129 -5.97 -0.77 1.03
CA PRO A 129 -5.09 0.31 1.49
C PRO A 129 -5.16 1.53 0.58
N GLY A 130 -4.93 2.72 1.16
CA GLY A 130 -4.86 3.98 0.42
C GLY A 130 -3.53 4.12 -0.33
N PRO A 131 -3.26 5.30 -0.92
CA PRO A 131 -2.04 5.54 -1.68
C PRO A 131 -0.77 5.18 -0.89
N LEU A 132 0.12 4.42 -1.54
CA LEU A 132 1.42 4.06 -0.99
C LEU A 132 2.39 5.21 -1.19
N VAL A 133 2.93 5.74 -0.09
CA VAL A 133 3.97 6.77 -0.10
C VAL A 133 5.33 6.12 0.15
N LEU A 134 6.22 6.24 -0.84
CA LEU A 134 7.59 5.75 -0.73
C LEU A 134 8.42 6.85 -0.08
N SER A 135 8.64 6.74 1.23
CA SER A 135 9.18 7.85 2.04
C SER A 135 10.69 7.79 2.24
N HIS A 136 11.30 6.62 2.10
CA HIS A 136 12.75 6.38 2.19
C HIS A 136 13.10 5.19 1.28
N PRO A 137 14.39 4.97 0.95
CA PRO A 137 14.83 3.90 0.05
C PRO A 137 14.44 2.48 0.48
N ASN A 138 13.98 2.29 1.71
CA ASN A 138 13.53 1.03 2.27
C ASN A 138 12.24 1.16 3.11
N GLN A 139 11.50 2.27 2.99
CA GLN A 139 10.28 2.49 3.78
C GLN A 139 9.09 2.80 2.91
N ILE A 140 7.97 2.17 3.28
CA ILE A 140 6.66 2.45 2.70
C ILE A 140 5.77 2.95 3.82
N VAL A 141 5.06 4.04 3.55
CA VAL A 141 4.06 4.61 4.46
C VAL A 141 2.73 4.61 3.74
N PHE A 142 1.68 4.19 4.43
CA PHE A 142 0.32 4.21 3.89
C PHE A 142 -0.69 4.36 5.01
N CYS A 143 -1.87 4.85 4.67
CA CYS A 143 -3.03 4.83 5.53
C CYS A 143 -4.16 4.10 4.82
N PHE A 144 -5.14 3.62 5.57
CA PHE A 144 -6.35 3.08 4.97
C PHE A 144 -7.37 4.21 4.70
N PRO A 145 -8.25 4.06 3.70
CA PRO A 145 -9.18 5.12 3.28
C PRO A 145 -10.16 5.60 4.36
N SER A 146 -10.46 4.77 5.38
CA SER A 146 -11.30 5.16 6.51
C SER A 146 -10.67 6.20 7.44
N GLY A 147 -9.39 6.56 7.21
CA GLY A 147 -8.65 7.48 8.07
C GLY A 147 -8.29 6.86 9.42
N GLY A 148 -7.27 7.41 10.09
CA GLY A 148 -6.87 6.97 11.43
C GLY A 148 -5.41 6.59 11.50
N THR A 149 -5.09 5.29 11.42
CA THR A 149 -3.73 4.80 11.66
C THR A 149 -2.85 4.90 10.41
N VAL A 150 -1.73 5.59 10.53
CA VAL A 150 -0.66 5.57 9.53
C VAL A 150 0.25 4.37 9.81
N TRP A 151 0.49 3.58 8.77
CA TRP A 151 1.32 2.39 8.83
C TRP A 151 2.64 2.64 8.15
N ARG A 152 3.70 2.13 8.75
CA ARG A 152 5.04 2.10 8.15
C ARG A 152 5.54 0.68 8.04
N ILE A 153 6.03 0.34 6.85
CA ILE A 153 6.80 -0.87 6.59
C ILE A 153 8.25 -0.45 6.40
N SER A 154 9.17 -1.11 7.10
CA SER A 154 10.62 -0.91 6.95
C SER A 154 11.27 -2.21 6.51
N LEU A 155 11.94 -2.18 5.36
CA LEU A 155 12.64 -3.33 4.78
C LEU A 155 14.09 -3.41 5.30
N PHE A 156 14.58 -4.63 5.53
CA PHE A 156 15.93 -4.92 6.01
C PHE A 156 16.69 -5.76 4.99
N HIS A 157 17.92 -5.35 4.69
CA HIS A 157 18.74 -6.01 3.69
C HIS A 157 19.12 -7.43 4.14
N THR A 158 19.51 -7.54 5.41
CA THR A 158 19.71 -8.81 6.10
C THR A 158 18.56 -9.07 7.06
N PHE A 159 18.25 -10.35 7.30
CA PHE A 159 17.25 -10.70 8.30
C PHE A 159 17.65 -10.15 9.67
N ARG A 160 16.65 -9.76 10.46
CA ARG A 160 16.81 -9.40 11.87
C ARG A 160 16.15 -10.45 12.74
N LEU A 161 16.72 -10.67 13.92
CA LEU A 161 16.09 -11.51 14.93
C LEU A 161 14.82 -10.83 15.46
N ARG A 162 13.81 -11.64 15.77
CA ARG A 162 12.52 -11.21 16.30
C ARG A 162 12.15 -12.08 17.50
N LEU A 163 11.68 -11.45 18.57
CA LEU A 163 11.01 -12.15 19.66
C LEU A 163 9.51 -12.27 19.30
N PRO A 164 8.96 -13.49 19.18
CA PRO A 164 7.53 -13.67 18.93
C PRO A 164 6.68 -12.91 19.96
N ARG A 165 5.62 -12.22 19.50
CA ARG A 165 4.61 -11.48 20.30
C ARG A 165 5.07 -10.21 21.04
N LEU A 166 6.37 -9.92 21.16
CA LEU A 166 6.87 -8.70 21.83
C LEU A 166 7.32 -7.61 20.85
N SER A 167 7.60 -7.96 19.60
CA SER A 167 8.31 -7.08 18.66
C SER A 167 7.40 -6.39 17.63
N GLU A 168 6.08 -6.56 17.71
CA GLU A 168 5.12 -6.10 16.69
C GLU A 168 3.83 -5.57 17.32
N PRO A 169 3.13 -4.62 16.67
CA PRO A 169 1.81 -4.17 17.09
C PRO A 169 0.81 -5.34 17.18
N ALA A 170 -0.18 -5.24 18.06
CA ALA A 170 -1.18 -6.30 18.29
C ALA A 170 -1.95 -6.72 17.02
N ASP A 171 -2.12 -5.77 16.11
CA ASP A 171 -2.81 -5.89 14.83
C ASP A 171 -1.96 -6.58 13.76
N VAL A 172 -0.67 -6.79 14.02
CA VAL A 172 0.26 -7.47 13.12
C VAL A 172 0.42 -8.92 13.59
N GLN A 173 0.01 -9.83 12.72
CA GLN A 173 0.13 -11.26 12.91
C GLN A 173 1.18 -11.84 11.98
N ARG A 174 2.05 -12.68 12.52
CA ARG A 174 3.04 -13.42 11.74
C ARG A 174 3.06 -14.88 12.16
N HIS A 175 3.51 -15.72 11.24
CA HIS A 175 3.86 -17.07 11.62
C HIS A 175 5.01 -17.04 12.64
N PHE A 176 5.10 -18.10 13.46
CA PHE A 176 6.22 -18.26 14.40
C PHE A 176 7.53 -18.38 13.62
N SER A 177 8.22 -17.26 13.49
CA SER A 177 9.55 -17.14 12.91
C SER A 177 10.40 -16.28 13.82
N TRP A 178 11.65 -16.69 14.01
CA TRP A 178 12.67 -15.92 14.74
C TRP A 178 13.33 -14.87 13.86
N ARG A 179 13.04 -14.88 12.56
CA ARG A 179 13.65 -14.01 11.57
C ARG A 179 12.58 -13.17 10.89
N ARG A 180 12.91 -11.89 10.66
CA ARG A 180 12.11 -10.98 9.84
C ARG A 180 13.02 -10.21 8.89
N HIS A 181 12.53 -9.99 7.67
CA HIS A 181 13.14 -9.13 6.67
C HIS A 181 12.43 -7.78 6.55
N PHE A 182 11.30 -7.60 7.22
CA PHE A 182 10.68 -6.30 7.36
C PHE A 182 10.05 -6.11 8.74
N ALA A 183 9.87 -4.86 9.15
CA ALA A 183 9.07 -4.49 10.32
C ALA A 183 7.82 -3.73 9.86
N VAL A 184 6.75 -3.84 10.66
CA VAL A 184 5.50 -3.10 10.49
C VAL A 184 5.28 -2.34 11.79
N ALA A 185 5.03 -1.04 11.69
CA ALA A 185 4.80 -0.17 12.84
C ALA A 185 3.63 0.77 12.56
N ARG A 186 2.94 1.17 13.63
CA ARG A 186 2.08 2.34 13.61
C ARG A 186 2.93 3.59 13.75
N ILE A 187 2.59 4.63 13.01
CA ILE A 187 3.08 5.98 13.23
C ILE A 187 1.84 6.76 13.65
N ASP A 188 1.73 7.04 14.94
CA ASP A 188 0.66 7.85 15.51
C ASP A 188 1.13 9.32 15.56
#